data_AF-A0A4R1GQ52-F1
#
_entry.id   AF-A0A4R1GQ52-F1
#
_cell.length_a   1.000
_cell.length_b   1.000
_cell.length_c   1.000
_cell.angle_alpha   90.00
_cell.angle_beta   90.00
_cell.angle_gamma   90.00
#
_symmetry.space_group_name_H-M   'P 1'
#
loop_
_entity.id
_entity.type
_entity.pdbx_description
1 polymer ?
#
loop_
_entity_poly.entity_id
_entity_poly.type
_entity_poly.pdbx_seq_one_letter_code
_entity_poly.pdbx_strand_id
1 'polypeptide(L)'
;MNSVKSLLISTRFPIPPCHQKRARYIEKAIAEGAPFASLGGQRIAACPSLVRFRLGRQWRLIFREEHNTLVPHRLISRQAFDAELNRRR
;
A
#
# COMPACT_ATOMS: atom_id res chain seq x y z
N MET A 1 8.43 -3.07 12.96
CA MET A 1 7.97 -3.32 11.58
C MET A 1 6.47 -3.10 11.51
N ASN A 2 6.00 -2.22 10.64
CA ASN A 2 4.58 -2.11 10.36
C ASN A 2 4.16 -3.28 9.47
N SER A 3 3.14 -4.03 9.87
CA SER A 3 2.58 -5.12 9.05
C SER A 3 1.26 -4.67 8.43
N VAL A 4 0.89 -5.23 7.29
CA VAL A 4 -0.46 -5.07 6.76
C VAL A 4 -1.51 -5.49 7.79
N LYS A 5 -1.23 -6.48 8.65
CA LYS A 5 -2.15 -6.84 9.73
C LYS A 5 -2.43 -5.67 10.67
N SER A 6 -1.42 -4.90 11.09
CA SER A 6 -1.64 -3.76 11.97
C SER A 6 -2.37 -2.61 11.26
N LEU A 7 -2.08 -2.39 9.98
CA LEU A 7 -2.78 -1.39 9.14
C LEU A 7 -4.27 -1.71 8.95
N LEU A 8 -4.61 -3.01 8.83
CA LEU A 8 -5.99 -3.47 8.72
C LEU A 8 -6.78 -3.34 10.03
N ILE A 9 -6.09 -3.33 11.18
CA ILE A 9 -6.72 -3.14 12.49
C ILE A 9 -6.86 -1.64 12.81
N SER A 10 -5.88 -0.81 12.43
CA SER A 10 -5.87 0.61 12.74
C SER A 10 -6.69 1.49 11.80
N THR A 11 -7.12 0.95 10.65
CA THR A 11 -7.97 1.68 9.71
C THR A 11 -9.33 2.02 10.30
N ARG A 12 -9.77 3.27 10.13
CA ARG A 12 -11.10 3.73 10.55
C ARG A 12 -12.24 3.14 9.70
N PHE A 13 -11.93 2.59 8.54
CA PHE A 13 -12.92 2.13 7.57
C PHE A 13 -12.89 0.61 7.38
N PRO A 14 -14.06 -0.05 7.33
CA PRO A 14 -14.12 -1.49 7.12
C PRO A 14 -13.66 -1.83 5.70
N ILE A 15 -12.57 -2.60 5.61
CA ILE A 15 -12.03 -3.07 4.33
C ILE A 15 -12.65 -4.44 4.03
N PRO A 16 -13.27 -4.64 2.85
CA PRO A 16 -13.81 -5.94 2.46
C PRO A 16 -12.79 -7.09 2.58
N PRO A 17 -13.20 -8.29 3.03
CA PRO A 17 -12.28 -9.41 3.25
C PRO A 17 -11.43 -9.77 2.03
N CYS A 18 -11.97 -9.64 0.81
CA CYS A 18 -11.23 -9.89 -0.43
C CYS A 18 -10.04 -8.93 -0.61
N HIS A 19 -10.19 -7.67 -0.22
CA HIS A 19 -9.11 -6.67 -0.26
C HIS A 19 -8.11 -6.89 0.86
N GLN A 20 -8.55 -7.32 2.05
CA GLN A 20 -7.64 -7.73 3.12
C GLN A 20 -6.75 -8.91 2.69
N LYS A 21 -7.35 -9.94 2.06
CA LYS A 21 -6.63 -11.10 1.54
C LYS A 21 -5.60 -10.68 0.49
N ARG A 22 -5.96 -9.78 -0.44
CA ARG A 22 -5.03 -9.24 -1.43
C ARG A 22 -3.89 -8.45 -0.78
N ALA A 23 -4.18 -7.64 0.24
CA ALA A 23 -3.17 -6.87 0.96
C ALA A 23 -2.13 -7.77 1.65
N ARG A 24 -2.59 -8.82 2.36
CA ARG A 24 -1.71 -9.82 2.99
C ARG A 24 -0.90 -10.61 1.96
N TYR A 25 -1.51 -10.94 0.82
CA TYR A 25 -0.80 -11.58 -0.29
C TYR A 25 0.34 -10.71 -0.83
N ILE A 26 0.10 -9.41 -1.02
CA ILE A 26 1.14 -8.47 -1.48
C ILE A 26 2.28 -8.41 -0.45
N GLU A 27 1.97 -8.25 0.84
CA GLU A 27 2.99 -8.25 1.90
C GLU A 27 3.86 -9.52 1.87
N LYS A 28 3.22 -10.69 1.80
CA LYS A 28 3.93 -11.97 1.74
C LYS A 28 4.81 -12.07 0.49
N ALA A 29 4.27 -11.75 -0.69
CA ALA A 29 5.03 -11.85 -1.94
C ALA A 29 6.23 -10.88 -1.97
N ILE A 30 6.08 -9.66 -1.44
CA ILE A 30 7.18 -8.71 -1.29
C ILE A 30 8.26 -9.26 -0.34
N ALA A 31 7.85 -9.83 0.79
CA ALA A 31 8.78 -10.45 1.75
C ALA A 31 9.54 -11.65 1.15
N GLU A 32 8.92 -12.36 0.20
CA GLU A 32 9.54 -13.45 -0.57
C GLU A 32 10.41 -12.95 -1.75
N GLY A 33 10.54 -11.63 -1.94
CA GLY A 33 11.40 -11.03 -2.96
C GLY A 33 10.71 -10.76 -4.31
N ALA A 34 9.39 -10.89 -4.40
CA ALA A 34 8.68 -10.57 -5.63
C ALA A 34 8.81 -9.06 -5.96
N PRO A 35 9.12 -8.69 -7.22
CA PRO A 35 9.15 -7.29 -7.61
C PRO A 35 7.78 -6.63 -7.47
N PHE A 36 7.71 -5.43 -6.89
CA PHE A 36 6.41 -4.74 -6.70
C PHE A 36 5.63 -4.54 -8.01
N ALA A 37 6.33 -4.37 -9.14
CA ALA A 37 5.71 -4.18 -10.44
C ALA A 37 4.91 -5.42 -10.89
N SER A 38 5.38 -6.63 -10.61
CA SER A 38 4.67 -7.87 -10.97
C SER A 38 3.39 -8.07 -10.14
N LEU A 39 3.33 -7.46 -8.95
CA LEU A 39 2.16 -7.46 -8.07
C LEU A 39 1.16 -6.35 -8.40
N GLY A 40 1.43 -5.53 -9.43
CA GLY A 40 0.62 -4.39 -9.85
C GLY A 40 0.88 -3.11 -9.04
N GLY A 41 2.02 -3.04 -8.34
CA GLY A 41 2.49 -1.87 -7.64
C GLY A 41 3.06 -0.81 -8.59
N GLN A 42 2.85 0.46 -8.26
CA GLN A 42 3.37 1.59 -9.04
C GLN A 42 4.03 2.59 -8.10
N ARG A 43 5.25 3.05 -8.44
CA ARG A 43 5.89 4.15 -7.74
C ARG A 43 5.07 5.44 -7.87
N ILE A 44 5.03 6.22 -6.81
CA ILE A 44 4.34 7.50 -6.81
C ILE A 44 5.31 8.55 -7.36
N ALA A 45 4.98 9.18 -8.49
CA ALA A 45 5.88 10.14 -9.14
C ALA A 45 6.30 11.30 -8.22
N ALA A 46 5.38 11.84 -7.43
CA ALA A 46 5.65 12.91 -6.47
C ALA A 46 6.49 12.45 -5.25
N CYS A 47 6.56 11.14 -4.98
CA CYS A 47 7.28 10.56 -3.84
C CYS A 47 7.88 9.20 -4.25
N PRO A 48 9.04 9.17 -4.91
CA PRO A 48 9.62 7.94 -5.48
C PRO A 48 9.91 6.84 -4.46
N SER A 49 10.12 7.21 -3.19
CA SER A 49 10.28 6.27 -2.06
C SER A 49 9.00 5.55 -1.66
N LEU A 50 7.86 5.85 -2.29
CA LEU A 50 6.58 5.22 -2.01
C LEU A 50 6.06 4.45 -3.21
N VAL A 51 5.53 3.26 -2.93
CA VAL A 51 4.90 2.37 -3.92
C VAL A 51 3.44 2.18 -3.54
N ARG A 52 2.55 2.35 -4.52
CA ARG A 52 1.10 2.20 -4.37
C ARG A 52 0.61 0.93 -5.06
N PHE A 53 -0.19 0.16 -4.34
CA PHE A 53 -0.97 -0.96 -4.85
C PHE A 53 -2.46 -0.62 -4.83
N ARG A 54 -3.20 -1.02 -5.87
CA ARG A 54 -4.66 -0.88 -5.92
C ARG A 54 -5.31 -2.08 -5.22
N LEU A 55 -6.13 -1.79 -4.22
CA LEU A 55 -7.02 -2.75 -3.56
C LEU A 55 -8.46 -2.45 -4.00
N GLY A 56 -8.78 -2.80 -5.24
CA GLY A 56 -10.06 -2.44 -5.87
C GLY A 56 -10.18 -0.95 -6.21
N ARG A 57 -11.41 -0.48 -6.37
CA ARG A 57 -11.70 0.90 -6.83
C ARG A 57 -11.38 1.95 -5.76
N GLN A 58 -11.66 1.64 -4.50
CA GLN A 58 -11.66 2.61 -3.40
C GLN A 58 -10.41 2.59 -2.52
N TRP A 59 -9.67 1.49 -2.44
CA TRP A 59 -8.57 1.35 -1.47
C TRP A 59 -7.20 1.33 -2.13
N ARG A 60 -6.22 1.93 -1.46
CA ARG A 60 -4.81 1.94 -1.85
C ARG A 60 -3.96 1.47 -0.68
N LEU A 61 -3.09 0.52 -0.96
CA LEU A 61 -2.07 0.06 -0.04
C LEU A 61 -0.75 0.69 -0.44
N ILE A 62 -0.11 1.36 0.50
CA ILE A 62 1.13 2.10 0.29
C ILE A 62 2.25 1.38 1.02
N PHE A 63 3.31 1.07 0.30
CA PHE A 63 4.59 0.63 0.84
C PHE A 63 5.58 1.79 0.74
N ARG A 64 6.54 1.80 1.65
CA ARG A 64 7.68 2.72 1.65
C ARG A 64 8.96 1.92 1.44
N GLU A 65 9.86 2.44 0.64
CA GLU A 65 11.20 1.91 0.45
C GLU A 65 12.08 2.40 1.61
N GLU A 66 12.58 1.47 2.42
CA GLU A 66 13.48 1.68 3.54
C GLU A 66 14.65 0.71 3.42
N HIS A 67 15.89 1.21 3.39
CA HIS A 67 17.10 0.38 3.26
C HIS A 67 16.98 -0.68 2.15
N ASN A 68 16.53 -0.25 0.97
CA ASN A 68 16.33 -1.10 -0.21
C ASN A 68 15.26 -2.21 -0.05
N THR A 69 14.44 -2.13 1.00
CA THR A 69 13.33 -3.06 1.28
C THR A 69 12.01 -2.32 1.28
N LEU A 70 10.97 -2.93 0.73
CA LEU A 70 9.62 -2.37 0.78
C LEU A 70 8.90 -2.79 2.06
N VAL A 71 8.54 -1.82 2.89
CA VAL A 71 7.79 -2.04 4.13
C VAL A 71 6.36 -1.49 4.02
N PRO A 72 5.35 -2.17 4.59
CA PRO A 72 3.99 -1.64 4.65
C PRO A 72 3.97 -0.29 5.38
N HIS A 73 3.39 0.73 4.76
CA HIS A 73 3.36 2.09 5.31
C HIS A 73 1.96 2.50 5.73
N ARG A 74 0.99 2.47 4.80
CA ARG A 74 -0.39 2.91 5.06
C ARG A 74 -1.39 2.18 4.17
N LEU A 75 -2.63 2.10 4.65
CA LEU A 75 -3.78 1.73 3.84
C LEU A 75 -4.81 2.86 3.92
N ILE A 76 -5.14 3.44 2.77
CA ILE A 76 -5.97 4.64 2.68
C ILE A 76 -6.99 4.53 1.56
N SER A 77 -8.02 5.37 1.64
CA SER A 77 -8.98 5.51 0.55
C SER A 77 -8.35 6.24 -0.64
N ARG A 78 -8.95 6.09 -1.82
CA ARG A 78 -8.58 6.83 -3.03
C ARG A 78 -8.66 8.34 -2.80
N GLN A 79 -9.71 8.82 -2.15
CA GLN A 79 -9.88 10.26 -1.88
C GLN A 79 -8.77 10.80 -0.99
N ALA A 80 -8.43 10.09 0.09
CA ALA A 80 -7.33 10.49 0.96
C ALA A 80 -5.96 10.44 0.24
N PHE A 81 -5.77 9.44 -0.63
CA PHE A 81 -4.58 9.36 -1.48
C PHE A 81 -4.47 10.55 -2.44
N ASP A 82 -5.56 10.87 -3.15
CA ASP A 82 -5.59 11.98 -4.10
C ASP A 82 -5.37 13.33 -3.37
N ALA A 83 -5.97 13.51 -2.19
CA ALA A 83 -5.75 14.69 -1.34
C ALA A 83 -4.29 14.81 -0.87
N GLU A 84 -3.67 13.69 -0.45
CA GLU A 84 -2.27 13.66 -0.03
C GLU A 84 -1.31 14.01 -1.18
N LEU A 85 -1.60 13.55 -2.40
CA LEU A 85 -0.81 13.91 -3.59
C LEU A 85 -0.98 15.39 -3.96
N ASN A 86 -2.21 15.91 -3.89
CA ASN A 86 -2.48 17.31 -4.23
C ASN A 86 -1.87 18.29 -3.22
N ARG A 87 -1.76 17.93 -1.94
CA ARG A 87 -1.06 18.75 -0.93
C ARG A 87 0.44 18.90 -1.20
N ARG A 88 1.04 17.93 -1.90
CA ARG A 88 2.49 17.86 -2.16
C ARG A 88 2.89 18.40 -3.54
N ARG A 89 1.93 18.82 -4.35
CA ARG A 89 2.15 19.54 -5.62
C ARG A 89 2.17 21.03 -5.33
#